data_AF-A0A916CGM4-F1
#
_entry.id   AF-A0A916CGM4-F1
#
_cell.length_a   1.000
_cell.length_b   1.000
_cell.length_c   1.000
_cell.angle_alpha   90.00
_cell.angle_beta   90.00
_cell.angle_gamma   90.00
#
_symmetry.space_group_name_H-M   'P 1'
#
loop_
_entity.id
_entity.type
_entity.pdbx_description
1 polymer ?
#
loop_
_entity_poly.entity_id
_entity_poly.type
_entity_poly.pdbx_seq_one_letter_code
_entity_poly.pdbx_strand_id
1 'polypeptide(L)'
;MSTFQKYYQAPLPAIIALLVVFGWQGVGHYVMYMMEHVWFKEHVFLASFIIGLIGVVMVWVGRKRPELSATLLGFAGGSLIWLAWIEFSFVYVADDLGVQPVVWGAKETLPEYRVMLSSVGVLMASLFYFFSNRDTRCNAFMWMHRNLHLQPAGARSSVAERNIAALVAMETVYVTWFCYIVLLILYNPAFFGTDSPVTFAACGLFAIWAVYLGQRLWWYQRVAPAMRYAIPTAIIAYNVVEILEKWGKIDEIWVQPGKYAVQIGLAIGALVIMIVLAIVSPARRIVNRPPTEHGSKA
;
A
#
# COMPACT_ATOMS: atom_id res chain seq x y z
N MET A 1 -7.91 -8.57 33.23
CA MET A 1 -7.80 -7.94 31.90
C MET A 1 -7.99 -6.44 32.08
N SER A 2 -7.04 -5.59 31.68
CA SER A 2 -7.26 -4.13 31.79
C SER A 2 -8.42 -3.72 30.88
N THR A 3 -9.20 -2.72 31.29
CA THR A 3 -10.36 -2.19 30.54
C THR A 3 -10.04 -1.91 29.06
N PHE A 4 -8.79 -1.54 28.77
CA PHE A 4 -8.26 -1.26 27.43
C PHE A 4 -8.21 -2.49 26.49
N GLN A 5 -7.98 -3.70 27.01
CA GLN A 5 -7.97 -4.94 26.20
C GLN A 5 -9.36 -5.35 25.71
N LYS A 6 -10.44 -4.88 26.37
CA LYS A 6 -11.81 -5.21 25.98
C LYS A 6 -12.22 -4.52 24.67
N TYR A 7 -11.76 -3.28 24.46
CA TYR A 7 -12.09 -2.47 23.28
C TYR A 7 -11.27 -2.83 22.03
N TYR A 8 -10.11 -3.48 22.20
CA TYR A 8 -9.24 -3.89 21.10
C TYR A 8 -9.70 -5.19 20.40
N GLN A 9 -11.01 -5.33 20.17
CA GLN A 9 -11.64 -6.43 19.43
C GLN A 9 -12.12 -5.94 18.07
N ALA A 10 -12.45 -6.87 17.17
CA ALA A 10 -13.11 -6.51 15.91
C ALA A 10 -14.33 -5.60 16.21
N PRO A 11 -14.49 -4.46 15.51
CA PRO A 11 -13.77 -4.06 14.29
C PRO A 11 -12.61 -3.07 14.51
N LEU A 12 -12.22 -2.74 15.74
CA LEU A 12 -11.28 -1.65 16.00
C LEU A 12 -9.88 -1.84 15.34
N PRO A 13 -9.20 -3.00 15.43
CA PRO A 13 -7.92 -3.22 14.75
C PRO A 13 -8.02 -3.06 13.23
N ALA A 14 -9.15 -3.47 12.64
CA ALA A 14 -9.43 -3.39 11.22
C ALA A 14 -9.59 -1.94 10.76
N ILE A 15 -10.38 -1.16 11.50
CA ILE A 15 -10.59 0.27 11.26
C ILE A 15 -9.26 1.02 11.39
N ILE A 16 -8.50 0.76 12.45
CA ILE A 16 -7.19 1.39 12.65
C ILE A 16 -6.27 1.08 11.48
N ALA A 17 -6.16 -0.19 11.09
CA ALA A 17 -5.31 -0.60 9.99
C ALA A 17 -5.69 0.06 8.66
N LEU A 18 -6.98 0.07 8.33
CA LEU A 18 -7.47 0.66 7.09
C LEU A 18 -7.20 2.17 7.05
N LEU A 19 -7.52 2.89 8.12
CA LEU A 19 -7.31 4.34 8.20
C LEU A 19 -5.84 4.72 8.16
N VAL A 20 -4.97 3.94 8.80
CA VAL A 20 -3.52 4.16 8.74
C VAL A 20 -3.02 4.03 7.31
N VAL A 21 -3.35 2.94 6.61
CA VAL A 21 -2.79 2.73 5.26
C VAL A 21 -3.44 3.65 4.22
N PHE A 22 -4.73 3.94 4.35
CA PHE A 22 -5.43 4.88 3.46
C PHE A 22 -4.93 6.32 3.65
N GLY A 23 -4.83 6.79 4.89
CA GLY A 23 -4.28 8.12 5.19
C GLY A 23 -2.82 8.25 4.79
N TRP A 24 -2.06 7.16 4.85
CA TRP A 24 -0.66 7.15 4.39
C TRP A 24 -0.50 7.45 2.90
N GLN A 25 -1.45 7.04 2.04
CA GLN A 25 -1.37 7.33 0.60
C GLN A 25 -1.35 8.85 0.36
N GLY A 26 -2.31 9.55 0.95
CA GLY A 26 -2.40 11.00 0.86
C GLY A 26 -1.23 11.74 1.51
N VAL A 27 -0.74 11.25 2.65
CA VAL A 27 0.49 11.79 3.27
C VAL A 27 1.70 11.60 2.35
N GLY A 28 1.77 10.50 1.59
CA GLY A 28 2.79 10.31 0.56
C GLY A 28 2.80 11.46 -0.45
N HIS A 29 1.64 11.79 -1.03
CA HIS A 29 1.50 12.89 -1.99
C HIS A 29 1.89 14.24 -1.38
N TYR A 30 1.47 14.50 -0.14
CA TYR A 30 1.88 15.72 0.58
C TYR A 30 3.39 15.78 0.79
N VAL A 31 4.02 14.67 1.21
CA VAL A 31 5.46 14.62 1.42
C VAL A 31 6.22 14.82 0.10
N MET A 32 5.78 14.20 -1.01
CA MET A 32 6.38 14.45 -2.33
C MET A 32 6.32 15.93 -2.69
N TYR A 33 5.13 16.53 -2.62
CA TYR A 33 4.93 17.94 -2.94
C TYR A 33 5.86 18.83 -2.10
N MET A 34 5.90 18.59 -0.79
CA MET A 34 6.76 19.36 0.12
C MET A 34 8.24 19.15 -0.18
N MET A 35 8.68 17.94 -0.52
CA MET A 35 10.07 17.67 -0.87
C MET A 35 10.49 18.43 -2.14
N GLU A 36 9.67 18.38 -3.19
CA GLU A 36 9.96 19.02 -4.48
C GLU A 36 9.87 20.54 -4.44
N HIS A 37 8.90 21.09 -3.70
CA HIS A 37 8.55 22.50 -3.82
C HIS A 37 8.99 23.34 -2.62
N VAL A 38 9.25 22.73 -1.45
CA VAL A 38 9.46 23.47 -0.19
C VAL A 38 10.74 23.08 0.55
N TRP A 39 10.92 21.80 0.90
CA TRP A 39 11.99 21.35 1.80
C TRP A 39 13.33 21.14 1.11
N PHE A 40 13.34 20.56 -0.09
CA PHE A 40 14.57 20.09 -0.74
C PHE A 40 14.64 20.42 -2.24
N LYS A 41 14.06 21.54 -2.67
CA LYS A 41 13.94 21.91 -4.10
C LYS A 41 15.22 21.72 -4.92
N GLU A 42 16.38 22.05 -4.37
CA GLU A 42 17.69 21.95 -5.06
C GLU A 42 18.42 20.61 -4.84
N HIS A 43 17.95 19.80 -3.88
CA HIS A 43 18.63 18.59 -3.42
C HIS A 43 17.67 17.40 -3.30
N VAL A 44 16.55 17.43 -4.05
CA VAL A 44 15.45 16.48 -3.89
C VAL A 44 15.90 15.04 -4.14
N PHE A 45 16.81 14.83 -5.10
CA PHE A 45 17.37 13.50 -5.40
C PHE A 45 18.32 12.97 -4.31
N LEU A 46 19.10 13.84 -3.66
CA LEU A 46 19.93 13.44 -2.53
C LEU A 46 19.04 13.10 -1.32
N ALA A 47 18.03 13.93 -1.06
CA ALA A 47 17.06 13.70 -0.01
C ALA A 47 16.29 12.39 -0.24
N SER A 48 15.81 12.13 -1.45
CA SER A 48 15.12 10.88 -1.80
C SER A 48 16.03 9.67 -1.69
N PHE A 49 17.31 9.77 -2.07
CA PHE A 49 18.27 8.69 -1.85
C PHE A 49 18.41 8.33 -0.36
N ILE A 50 18.58 9.34 0.50
CA ILE A 50 18.71 9.15 1.96
C ILE A 50 17.41 8.57 2.55
N ILE A 51 16.24 9.08 2.16
CA ILE A 51 14.94 8.60 2.65
C ILE A 51 14.71 7.14 2.27
N GLY A 52 15.03 6.74 1.03
CA GLY A 52 14.92 5.35 0.63
C GLY A 52 15.92 4.44 1.36
N LEU A 53 17.12 4.93 1.66
CA LEU A 53 18.08 4.21 2.51
C LEU A 53 17.53 3.97 3.92
N ILE A 54 16.88 4.98 4.52
CA ILE A 54 16.16 4.83 5.79
C ILE A 54 15.09 3.73 5.66
N GLY A 55 14.33 3.73 4.57
CA GLY A 55 13.36 2.68 4.26
C GLY A 55 13.97 1.27 4.25
N VAL A 56 15.11 1.10 3.56
CA VAL A 56 15.84 -0.18 3.54
C VAL A 56 16.31 -0.60 4.93
N VAL A 57 16.85 0.32 5.72
CA VAL A 57 17.29 0.06 7.10
C VAL A 57 16.10 -0.37 7.97
N MET A 58 14.94 0.27 7.83
CA MET A 58 13.72 -0.11 8.55
C MET A 58 13.30 -1.55 8.22
N VAL A 59 13.26 -1.90 6.93
CA VAL A 59 12.95 -3.27 6.49
C VAL A 59 13.96 -4.27 7.05
N TRP A 60 15.26 -3.95 6.98
CA TRP A 60 16.34 -4.80 7.46
C TRP A 60 16.28 -5.05 8.97
N VAL A 61 16.08 -4.00 9.76
CA VAL A 61 15.90 -4.10 11.22
C VAL A 61 14.63 -4.89 11.53
N GLY A 62 13.54 -4.68 10.79
CA GLY A 62 12.27 -5.36 10.96
C GLY A 62 12.33 -6.88 10.85
N ARG A 63 13.30 -7.42 10.08
CA ARG A 63 13.46 -8.88 9.88
C ARG A 63 13.62 -9.68 11.17
N LYS A 64 14.18 -9.06 12.22
CA LYS A 64 14.48 -9.70 13.51
C LYS A 64 13.50 -9.28 14.62
N ARG A 65 12.42 -8.56 14.29
CA ARG A 65 11.46 -8.03 15.27
C ARG A 65 10.22 -8.92 15.39
N PRO A 66 9.45 -8.81 16.48
CA PRO A 66 8.16 -9.50 16.62
C PRO A 66 7.19 -9.14 15.48
N GLU A 67 6.20 -10.01 15.23
CA GLU A 67 5.26 -9.93 14.11
C GLU A 67 4.69 -8.51 13.86
N LEU A 68 4.23 -7.82 14.91
CA LEU A 68 3.67 -6.47 14.79
C LEU A 68 4.72 -5.44 14.32
N SER A 69 5.86 -5.38 15.00
CA SER A 69 6.94 -4.45 14.65
C SER A 69 7.52 -4.76 13.27
N ALA A 70 7.64 -6.04 12.91
CA ALA A 70 8.08 -6.45 11.57
C ALA A 70 7.10 -5.97 10.50
N THR A 71 5.79 -6.10 10.72
CA THR A 71 4.77 -5.58 9.80
C THR A 71 4.83 -4.06 9.69
N LEU A 72 4.91 -3.33 10.80
CA LEU A 72 4.92 -1.86 10.79
C LEU A 72 6.18 -1.30 10.11
N LEU A 73 7.36 -1.86 10.44
CA LEU A 73 8.63 -1.49 9.80
C LEU A 73 8.67 -1.90 8.33
N GLY A 74 8.08 -3.03 7.98
CA GLY A 74 7.93 -3.47 6.60
C GLY A 74 7.04 -2.53 5.78
N PHE A 75 5.88 -2.15 6.32
CA PHE A 75 4.97 -1.20 5.66
C PHE A 75 5.62 0.16 5.50
N ALA A 76 6.06 0.78 6.60
CA ALA A 76 6.69 2.11 6.54
C ALA A 76 7.97 2.11 5.69
N GLY A 77 8.82 1.09 5.82
CA GLY A 77 10.03 0.96 5.02
C GLY A 77 9.73 0.74 3.53
N GLY A 78 8.75 -0.10 3.19
CA GLY A 78 8.30 -0.30 1.82
C GLY A 78 7.71 0.97 1.21
N SER A 79 6.91 1.72 1.98
CA SER A 79 6.39 3.01 1.54
C SER A 79 7.46 4.06 1.32
N LEU A 80 8.50 4.13 2.17
CA LEU A 80 9.64 5.04 1.94
C LEU A 80 10.46 4.63 0.72
N ILE A 81 10.65 3.33 0.48
CA ILE A 81 11.32 2.84 -0.73
C ILE A 81 10.51 3.22 -1.98
N TRP A 82 9.19 3.06 -1.95
CA TRP A 82 8.30 3.48 -3.03
C TRP A 82 8.43 4.99 -3.27
N LEU A 83 8.09 5.78 -2.25
CA LEU A 83 8.08 7.23 -2.27
C LEU A 83 9.41 7.82 -2.75
N ALA A 84 10.52 7.26 -2.26
CA ALA A 84 11.82 7.87 -2.42
C ALA A 84 12.61 7.29 -3.59
N TRP A 85 12.85 5.98 -3.60
CA TRP A 85 13.69 5.39 -4.65
C TRP A 85 12.92 5.10 -5.94
N ILE A 86 11.66 4.68 -5.86
CA ILE A 86 10.89 4.35 -7.06
C ILE A 86 10.38 5.63 -7.70
N GLU A 87 9.60 6.44 -6.99
CA GLU A 87 8.97 7.64 -7.58
C GLU A 87 10.00 8.68 -8.03
N PHE A 88 10.95 9.10 -7.18
CA PHE A 88 11.94 10.08 -7.59
C PHE A 88 12.94 9.56 -8.63
N SER A 89 13.09 8.24 -8.81
CA SER A 89 13.86 7.74 -9.97
C SER A 89 13.15 8.05 -11.29
N PHE A 90 11.81 7.97 -11.32
CA PHE A 90 11.04 8.36 -12.49
C PHE A 90 11.02 9.88 -12.68
N VAL A 91 11.00 10.67 -11.59
CA VAL A 91 11.19 12.14 -11.66
C VAL A 91 12.54 12.48 -12.28
N TYR A 92 13.63 11.89 -11.78
CA TYR A 92 14.98 12.10 -12.31
C TYR A 92 15.06 11.77 -13.81
N VAL A 93 14.55 10.61 -14.23
CA VAL A 93 14.60 10.20 -15.63
C VAL A 93 13.70 11.08 -16.50
N ALA A 94 12.55 11.54 -15.98
CA ALA A 94 11.68 12.44 -16.70
C ALA A 94 12.34 13.81 -16.93
N ASP A 95 13.03 14.34 -15.92
CA ASP A 95 13.80 15.59 -16.00
C ASP A 95 14.95 15.48 -17.00
N ASP A 96 15.76 14.42 -16.89
CA ASP A 96 16.91 14.16 -17.78
C ASP A 96 16.49 14.04 -19.26
N LEU A 97 15.36 13.37 -19.52
CA LEU A 97 14.81 13.19 -20.85
C LEU A 97 13.94 14.37 -21.32
N GLY A 98 13.73 15.39 -20.49
CA GLY A 98 12.89 16.56 -20.82
C GLY A 98 11.42 16.21 -21.08
N VAL A 99 10.88 15.19 -20.42
CA VAL A 99 9.50 14.71 -20.60
C VAL A 99 8.54 15.78 -20.12
N GLN A 100 7.62 16.19 -20.99
CA GLN A 100 6.62 17.20 -20.65
C GLN A 100 5.40 16.59 -19.93
N PRO A 101 4.70 17.35 -19.05
CA PRO A 101 3.42 16.92 -18.52
C PRO A 101 2.37 16.79 -19.63
N VAL A 102 1.29 16.08 -19.37
CA VAL A 102 0.18 15.90 -20.33
C VAL A 102 -1.17 15.96 -19.65
N VAL A 103 -2.14 16.60 -20.29
CA VAL A 103 -3.51 16.72 -19.75
C VAL A 103 -4.34 15.52 -20.21
N TRP A 104 -4.49 14.52 -19.34
CA TRP A 104 -5.38 13.37 -19.58
C TRP A 104 -6.73 13.47 -18.86
N GLY A 105 -6.99 14.54 -18.11
CA GLY A 105 -8.23 14.76 -17.38
C GLY A 105 -8.27 16.16 -16.78
N ALA A 106 -9.01 16.37 -15.69
CA ALA A 106 -9.08 17.66 -14.99
C ALA A 106 -7.74 18.08 -14.36
N LYS A 107 -6.92 17.10 -13.95
CA LYS A 107 -5.57 17.28 -13.42
C LYS A 107 -4.53 16.83 -14.46
N GLU A 108 -3.42 17.56 -14.56
CA GLU A 108 -2.29 17.15 -15.39
C GLU A 108 -1.70 15.80 -14.90
N THR A 109 -1.24 14.98 -15.84
CA THR A 109 -0.39 13.83 -15.54
C THR A 109 1.04 14.31 -15.55
N LEU A 110 1.72 14.20 -14.41
CA LEU A 110 3.09 14.61 -14.24
C LEU A 110 4.06 13.75 -15.09
N PRO A 111 5.23 14.30 -15.49
CA PRO A 111 6.19 13.63 -16.36
C PRO A 111 6.65 12.24 -15.90
N GLU A 112 6.92 12.08 -14.61
CA GLU A 112 7.39 10.85 -14.00
C GLU A 112 6.42 9.69 -14.20
N TYR A 113 5.12 9.96 -14.17
CA TYR A 113 4.10 8.93 -14.41
C TYR A 113 4.06 8.48 -15.87
N ARG A 114 4.43 9.35 -16.81
CA ARG A 114 4.58 8.95 -18.22
C ARG A 114 5.79 8.02 -18.38
N VAL A 115 6.90 8.30 -17.71
CA VAL A 115 8.08 7.42 -17.71
C VAL A 115 7.77 6.12 -16.99
N MET A 116 6.98 6.14 -15.91
CA MET A 116 6.59 4.96 -15.14
C MET A 116 5.87 3.91 -16.01
N LEU A 117 5.10 4.32 -17.02
CA LEU A 117 4.48 3.39 -17.98
C LEU A 117 5.51 2.51 -18.71
N SER A 118 6.76 2.93 -18.87
CA SER A 118 7.82 2.10 -19.46
C SER A 118 8.16 0.87 -18.60
N SER A 119 7.80 0.90 -17.32
CA SER A 119 8.10 -0.16 -16.35
C SER A 119 7.12 -1.34 -16.37
N VAL A 120 6.06 -1.29 -17.21
CA VAL A 120 5.04 -2.36 -17.36
C VAL A 120 5.68 -3.72 -17.60
N GLY A 121 6.65 -3.83 -18.51
CA GLY A 121 7.29 -5.10 -18.83
C GLY A 121 8.04 -5.71 -17.63
N VAL A 122 8.78 -4.87 -16.90
CA VAL A 122 9.54 -5.27 -15.70
C VAL A 122 8.59 -5.69 -14.57
N LEU A 123 7.51 -4.92 -14.38
CA LEU A 123 6.46 -5.25 -13.42
C LEU A 123 5.84 -6.61 -13.74
N MET A 124 5.42 -6.84 -14.99
CA MET A 124 4.74 -8.09 -15.37
C MET A 124 5.67 -9.31 -15.26
N ALA A 125 6.94 -9.18 -15.68
CA ALA A 125 7.93 -10.25 -15.56
C ALA A 125 8.18 -10.62 -14.08
N SER A 126 8.33 -9.62 -13.21
CA SER A 126 8.57 -9.87 -11.78
C SER A 126 7.31 -10.33 -11.03
N LEU A 127 6.12 -9.84 -11.39
CA LEU A 127 4.85 -10.37 -10.87
C LEU A 127 4.68 -11.85 -11.22
N PHE A 128 5.05 -12.27 -12.43
CA PHE A 128 5.02 -13.68 -12.81
C PHE A 128 5.94 -14.54 -11.94
N TYR A 129 7.14 -14.03 -11.60
CA TYR A 129 8.04 -14.69 -10.65
C TYR A 129 7.37 -14.86 -9.27
N PHE A 130 6.77 -13.80 -8.74
CA PHE A 130 6.10 -13.87 -7.44
C PHE A 130 4.83 -14.72 -7.43
N PHE A 131 4.08 -14.70 -8.54
CA PHE A 131 2.92 -15.56 -8.76
C PHE A 131 3.33 -17.03 -8.74
N SER A 132 4.44 -17.36 -9.40
CA SER A 132 5.01 -18.71 -9.41
C SER A 132 5.67 -19.11 -8.07
N ASN A 133 5.89 -18.18 -7.15
CA ASN A 133 6.48 -18.45 -5.85
C ASN A 133 5.39 -18.70 -4.77
N ARG A 134 5.42 -19.91 -4.19
CA ARG A 134 4.44 -20.36 -3.19
C ARG A 134 4.50 -19.60 -1.85
N ASP A 135 5.58 -18.88 -1.59
CA ASP A 135 5.79 -18.12 -0.35
C ASP A 135 5.24 -16.69 -0.37
N THR A 136 4.93 -16.13 -1.55
CA THR A 136 4.42 -14.75 -1.71
C THR A 136 3.09 -14.54 -0.97
N ARG A 137 2.22 -15.56 -0.90
CA ARG A 137 0.95 -15.57 -0.15
C ARG A 137 0.02 -14.37 -0.32
N CYS A 138 0.23 -13.54 -1.34
CA CYS A 138 -0.68 -12.48 -1.75
C CYS A 138 -2.09 -13.07 -1.96
N ASN A 139 -3.09 -12.44 -1.37
CA ASN A 139 -4.46 -12.95 -1.40
C ASN A 139 -5.02 -13.06 -2.82
N ALA A 140 -4.64 -12.14 -3.72
CA ALA A 140 -5.02 -12.18 -5.13
C ALA A 140 -4.39 -13.39 -5.84
N PHE A 141 -3.10 -13.63 -5.65
CA PHE A 141 -2.41 -14.79 -6.22
C PHE A 141 -3.00 -16.11 -5.71
N MET A 142 -3.25 -16.19 -4.40
CA MET A 142 -3.88 -17.36 -3.79
C MET A 142 -5.33 -17.57 -4.24
N TRP A 143 -6.06 -16.51 -4.57
CA TRP A 143 -7.38 -16.60 -5.19
C TRP A 143 -7.28 -17.12 -6.62
N MET A 144 -6.37 -16.57 -7.44
CA MET A 144 -6.14 -17.04 -8.81
C MET A 144 -5.67 -18.49 -8.86
N HIS A 145 -4.72 -18.90 -8.04
CA HIS A 145 -4.29 -20.30 -7.97
C HIS A 145 -5.43 -21.28 -7.66
N ARG A 146 -6.35 -20.88 -6.76
CA ARG A 146 -7.52 -21.69 -6.42
C ARG A 146 -8.54 -21.75 -7.55
N ASN A 147 -8.78 -20.62 -8.22
CA ASN A 147 -9.81 -20.52 -9.26
C ASN A 147 -9.35 -21.07 -10.63
N LEU A 148 -8.04 -21.01 -10.90
CA LEU A 148 -7.41 -21.52 -12.13
C LEU A 148 -6.79 -22.91 -11.96
N HIS A 149 -6.96 -23.52 -10.78
CA HIS A 149 -6.41 -24.84 -10.43
C HIS A 149 -4.88 -24.96 -10.60
N LEU A 150 -4.14 -23.87 -10.41
CA LEU A 150 -2.69 -23.83 -10.55
C LEU A 150 -2.01 -24.28 -9.26
N GLN A 151 -0.99 -25.13 -9.38
CA GLN A 151 -0.18 -25.61 -8.27
C GLN A 151 1.29 -25.25 -8.47
N PRO A 152 1.76 -24.12 -7.93
CA PRO A 152 3.17 -23.76 -8.00
C PRO A 152 4.06 -24.81 -7.33
N ALA A 153 5.17 -25.16 -7.97
CA ALA A 153 6.12 -26.16 -7.49
C ALA A 153 6.84 -25.69 -6.19
N GLY A 154 7.21 -26.64 -5.33
CA GLY A 154 7.98 -26.38 -4.09
C GLY A 154 7.18 -26.46 -2.78
N ALA A 155 7.91 -26.63 -1.68
CA ALA A 155 7.36 -26.67 -0.32
C ALA A 155 7.13 -25.25 0.23
N ARG A 156 6.11 -25.07 1.08
CA ARG A 156 5.84 -23.79 1.74
C ARG A 156 6.77 -23.61 2.94
N SER A 157 7.41 -22.46 3.04
CA SER A 157 8.15 -22.08 4.26
C SER A 157 7.23 -22.00 5.48
N SER A 158 7.75 -22.38 6.65
CA SER A 158 7.02 -22.22 7.91
C SER A 158 6.79 -20.73 8.24
N VAL A 159 5.88 -20.40 9.15
CA VAL A 159 5.65 -18.99 9.54
C VAL A 159 6.86 -18.41 10.28
N ALA A 160 7.60 -19.25 11.01
CA ALA A 160 8.76 -18.85 11.80
C ALA A 160 9.99 -18.50 10.96
N GLU A 161 10.12 -19.12 9.78
CA GLU A 161 11.25 -18.87 8.86
C GLU A 161 11.03 -17.64 7.97
N ARG A 162 9.84 -17.01 8.03
CA ARG A 162 9.48 -15.94 7.10
C ARG A 162 9.98 -14.59 7.54
N ASN A 163 10.56 -13.89 6.58
CA ASN A 163 10.88 -12.49 6.69
C ASN A 163 9.63 -11.61 6.50
N ILE A 164 8.85 -11.45 7.57
CA ILE A 164 7.59 -10.68 7.54
C ILE A 164 7.85 -9.24 7.08
N ALA A 165 8.89 -8.58 7.58
CA ALA A 165 9.17 -7.19 7.21
C ALA A 165 9.42 -7.03 5.70
N ALA A 166 10.26 -7.88 5.10
CA ALA A 166 10.49 -7.83 3.66
C ALA A 166 9.25 -8.19 2.84
N LEU A 167 8.47 -9.19 3.28
CA LEU A 167 7.23 -9.55 2.59
C LEU A 167 6.24 -8.37 2.57
N VAL A 168 6.07 -7.68 3.70
CA VAL A 168 5.16 -6.52 3.78
C VAL A 168 5.67 -5.34 2.96
N ALA A 169 6.99 -5.08 2.99
CA ALA A 169 7.59 -4.04 2.16
C ALA A 169 7.37 -4.30 0.68
N MET A 170 7.62 -5.54 0.23
CA MET A 170 7.42 -5.97 -1.15
C MET A 170 5.94 -5.93 -1.55
N GLU A 171 5.03 -6.37 -0.68
CA GLU A 171 3.59 -6.28 -0.93
C GLU A 171 3.15 -4.82 -1.09
N THR A 172 3.65 -3.92 -0.24
CA THR A 172 3.37 -2.47 -0.33
C THR A 172 3.84 -1.93 -1.69
N VAL A 173 5.11 -2.17 -2.06
CA VAL A 173 5.68 -1.70 -3.33
C VAL A 173 4.92 -2.26 -4.53
N TYR A 174 4.71 -3.57 -4.61
CA TYR A 174 4.13 -4.20 -5.79
C TYR A 174 2.64 -3.91 -5.98
N VAL A 175 1.89 -3.81 -4.87
CA VAL A 175 0.47 -3.47 -4.96
C VAL A 175 0.31 -2.03 -5.42
N THR A 176 1.07 -1.09 -4.83
CA THR A 176 1.08 0.30 -5.27
C THR A 176 1.49 0.40 -6.75
N TRP A 177 2.60 -0.25 -7.14
CA TRP A 177 3.06 -0.25 -8.53
C TRP A 177 2.02 -0.77 -9.52
N PHE A 178 1.42 -1.93 -9.21
CA PHE A 178 0.40 -2.52 -10.06
C PHE A 178 -0.80 -1.59 -10.22
N CYS A 179 -1.29 -1.00 -9.12
CA CYS A 179 -2.41 -0.07 -9.15
C CYS A 179 -2.09 1.20 -9.95
N TYR A 180 -0.90 1.80 -9.79
CA TYR A 180 -0.46 2.95 -10.61
C TYR A 180 -0.44 2.62 -12.09
N ILE A 181 0.16 1.50 -12.48
CA ILE A 181 0.21 1.10 -13.89
C ILE A 181 -1.18 0.92 -14.47
N VAL A 182 -2.10 0.27 -13.73
CA VAL A 182 -3.49 0.12 -14.18
C VAL A 182 -4.16 1.48 -14.35
N LEU A 183 -4.02 2.40 -13.38
CA LEU A 183 -4.58 3.75 -13.48
C LEU A 183 -4.01 4.53 -14.68
N LEU A 184 -2.70 4.47 -14.90
CA LEU A 184 -2.04 5.17 -16.00
C LEU A 184 -2.46 4.61 -17.37
N ILE A 185 -2.69 3.30 -17.48
CA ILE A 185 -3.25 2.70 -18.69
C ILE A 185 -4.69 3.17 -18.91
N LEU A 186 -5.50 3.26 -17.85
CA LEU A 186 -6.89 3.73 -17.93
C LEU A 186 -6.96 5.21 -18.37
N TYR A 187 -6.13 6.08 -17.80
CA TYR A 187 -6.13 7.50 -18.12
C TYR A 187 -5.55 7.83 -19.50
N ASN A 188 -4.61 7.02 -19.97
CA ASN A 188 -3.92 7.30 -21.21
C ASN A 188 -4.86 7.12 -22.43
N PRO A 189 -5.07 8.17 -23.23
CA PRO A 189 -6.00 8.13 -24.37
C PRO A 189 -5.54 7.19 -25.50
N ALA A 190 -4.26 6.80 -25.55
CA ALA A 190 -3.78 5.82 -26.52
C ALA A 190 -4.29 4.39 -26.23
N PHE A 191 -4.71 4.10 -24.99
CA PHE A 191 -5.25 2.79 -24.60
C PHE A 191 -6.77 2.86 -24.39
N PHE A 192 -7.23 3.67 -23.44
CA PHE A 192 -8.64 3.77 -23.08
C PHE A 192 -9.08 5.23 -22.97
N GLY A 193 -8.41 6.02 -22.12
CA GLY A 193 -8.74 7.40 -21.85
C GLY A 193 -9.62 7.59 -20.61
N THR A 194 -9.44 8.72 -19.94
CA THR A 194 -10.09 9.05 -18.66
C THR A 194 -11.62 9.07 -18.73
N ASP A 195 -12.19 9.57 -19.82
CA ASP A 195 -13.66 9.66 -20.00
C ASP A 195 -14.27 8.42 -20.67
N SER A 196 -13.48 7.34 -20.83
CA SER A 196 -13.95 6.13 -21.47
C SER A 196 -14.91 5.32 -20.57
N PRO A 197 -15.84 4.56 -21.17
CA PRO A 197 -16.68 3.61 -20.42
C PRO A 197 -15.85 2.59 -19.62
N VAL A 198 -14.64 2.27 -20.09
CA VAL A 198 -13.72 1.34 -19.43
C VAL A 198 -13.21 1.93 -18.12
N THR A 199 -12.80 3.20 -18.12
CA THR A 199 -12.35 3.90 -16.89
C THR A 199 -13.50 4.03 -15.89
N PHE A 200 -14.72 4.30 -16.37
CA PHE A 200 -15.90 4.31 -15.50
C PHE A 200 -16.19 2.93 -14.88
N ALA A 201 -16.17 1.87 -15.69
CA ALA A 201 -16.36 0.50 -15.21
C ALA A 201 -15.25 0.09 -14.22
N ALA A 202 -14.00 0.48 -14.48
CA ALA A 202 -12.87 0.24 -13.58
C ALA A 202 -13.05 0.94 -12.24
N CYS A 203 -13.53 2.19 -12.22
CA CYS A 203 -13.87 2.91 -10.99
C CYS A 203 -14.92 2.14 -10.16
N GLY A 204 -16.01 1.70 -10.80
CA GLY A 204 -17.03 0.87 -10.16
C GLY A 204 -16.47 -0.45 -9.63
N LEU A 205 -15.61 -1.11 -10.40
CA LEU A 205 -14.95 -2.35 -9.99
C LEU A 205 -14.04 -2.14 -8.76
N PHE A 206 -13.22 -1.09 -8.75
CA PHE A 206 -12.38 -0.75 -7.59
C PHE A 206 -13.22 -0.45 -6.36
N ALA A 207 -14.32 0.29 -6.50
CA ALA A 207 -15.23 0.58 -5.39
C ALA A 207 -15.86 -0.70 -4.81
N ILE A 208 -16.42 -1.56 -5.66
CA ILE A 208 -17.01 -2.84 -5.23
C ILE A 208 -15.96 -3.73 -4.58
N TRP A 209 -14.76 -3.79 -5.17
CA TRP A 209 -13.66 -4.60 -4.65
C TRP A 209 -13.16 -4.09 -3.29
N ALA A 210 -13.00 -2.76 -3.14
CA ALA A 210 -12.63 -2.14 -1.88
C ALA A 210 -13.66 -2.43 -0.78
N VAL A 211 -14.96 -2.33 -1.07
CA VAL A 211 -16.04 -2.67 -0.12
C VAL A 211 -15.99 -4.14 0.27
N TYR A 212 -15.82 -5.04 -0.70
CA TYR A 212 -15.69 -6.48 -0.45
C TYR A 212 -14.50 -6.83 0.45
N LEU A 213 -13.34 -6.23 0.18
CA LEU A 213 -12.15 -6.42 1.02
C LEU A 213 -12.34 -5.79 2.40
N GLY A 214 -12.91 -4.58 2.48
CA GLY A 214 -13.23 -3.91 3.74
C GLY A 214 -14.17 -4.73 4.64
N GLN A 215 -15.19 -5.33 4.04
CA GLN A 215 -16.13 -6.23 4.74
C GLN A 215 -15.43 -7.48 5.30
N ARG A 216 -14.43 -8.01 4.60
CA ARG A 216 -13.60 -9.12 5.09
C ARG A 216 -12.61 -8.69 6.16
N LEU A 217 -12.01 -7.51 6.01
CA LEU A 217 -11.09 -6.92 6.97
C LEU A 217 -11.78 -6.66 8.32
N TRP A 218 -13.07 -6.31 8.31
CA TRP A 218 -13.88 -5.99 9.49
C TRP A 218 -13.78 -6.98 10.65
N TRP A 219 -13.59 -8.27 10.33
CA TRP A 219 -13.54 -9.36 11.31
C TRP A 219 -12.16 -9.61 11.93
N TYR A 220 -11.13 -8.85 11.52
CA TYR A 220 -9.79 -9.03 12.03
C TYR A 220 -9.65 -8.52 13.47
N GLN A 221 -9.16 -9.39 14.35
CA GLN A 221 -9.01 -9.10 15.79
C GLN A 221 -7.58 -8.73 16.20
N ARG A 222 -6.59 -8.90 15.31
CA ARG A 222 -5.17 -8.59 15.56
C ARG A 222 -4.69 -7.53 14.57
N VAL A 223 -3.93 -6.54 15.06
CA VAL A 223 -3.40 -5.44 14.23
C VAL A 223 -2.46 -5.93 13.15
N ALA A 224 -1.49 -6.78 13.46
CA ALA A 224 -0.47 -7.15 12.47
C ALA A 224 -1.02 -7.88 11.23
N PRO A 225 -1.96 -8.84 11.34
CA PRO A 225 -2.67 -9.38 10.18
C PRO A 225 -3.62 -8.35 9.53
N ALA A 226 -4.28 -7.49 10.32
CA ALA A 226 -5.18 -6.46 9.79
C ALA A 226 -4.43 -5.45 8.92
N MET A 227 -3.27 -4.96 9.36
CA MET A 227 -2.39 -4.06 8.60
C MET A 227 -2.01 -4.65 7.25
N ARG A 228 -1.56 -5.91 7.23
CA ARG A 228 -1.17 -6.59 5.97
C ARG A 228 -2.33 -6.69 5.00
N TYR A 229 -3.52 -7.02 5.49
CA TYR A 229 -4.72 -7.09 4.65
C TYR A 229 -5.24 -5.69 4.26
N ALA A 230 -5.01 -4.68 5.10
CA ALA A 230 -5.38 -3.29 4.84
C ALA A 230 -4.54 -2.66 3.72
N ILE A 231 -3.30 -3.09 3.49
CA ILE A 231 -2.44 -2.57 2.41
C ILE A 231 -3.14 -2.61 1.05
N PRO A 232 -3.48 -3.79 0.50
CA PRO A 232 -4.19 -3.83 -0.77
C PRO A 232 -5.60 -3.25 -0.70
N THR A 233 -6.28 -3.37 0.44
CA THR A 233 -7.63 -2.82 0.60
C THR A 233 -7.65 -1.30 0.46
N ALA A 234 -6.72 -0.61 1.13
CA ALA A 234 -6.61 0.84 1.12
C ALA A 234 -6.11 1.36 -0.23
N ILE A 235 -5.11 0.72 -0.84
CA ILE A 235 -4.59 1.14 -2.15
C ILE A 235 -5.68 1.01 -3.23
N ILE A 236 -6.43 -0.11 -3.25
CA ILE A 236 -7.55 -0.30 -4.18
C ILE A 236 -8.66 0.74 -3.93
N ALA A 237 -8.94 1.07 -2.66
CA ALA A 237 -9.89 2.13 -2.32
C ALA A 237 -9.39 3.51 -2.79
N TYR A 238 -8.08 3.77 -2.68
CA TYR A 238 -7.47 5.04 -3.08
C TYR A 238 -7.51 5.24 -4.60
N ASN A 239 -7.47 4.18 -5.40
CA ASN A 239 -7.71 4.28 -6.85
C ASN A 239 -9.04 4.95 -7.21
N VAL A 240 -10.07 4.79 -6.36
CA VAL A 240 -11.36 5.49 -6.56
C VAL A 240 -11.18 6.99 -6.35
N VAL A 241 -10.41 7.39 -5.33
CA VAL A 241 -10.06 8.80 -5.07
C VAL A 241 -9.30 9.38 -6.27
N GLU A 242 -8.25 8.68 -6.73
CA GLU A 242 -7.46 9.08 -7.90
C GLU A 242 -8.31 9.30 -9.15
N ILE A 243 -9.24 8.38 -9.46
CA ILE A 243 -10.13 8.53 -10.62
C ILE A 243 -11.09 9.72 -10.44
N LEU A 244 -11.63 9.93 -9.24
CA LEU A 244 -12.52 11.06 -8.96
C LEU A 244 -11.78 12.41 -9.03
N GLU A 245 -10.53 12.47 -8.57
CA GLU A 245 -9.63 13.62 -8.72
C GLU A 245 -9.34 13.87 -10.21
N LYS A 246 -9.05 12.81 -10.97
CA LYS A 246 -8.78 12.93 -12.42
C LYS A 246 -10.01 13.40 -13.21
N TRP A 247 -11.22 13.10 -12.74
CA TRP A 247 -12.47 13.64 -13.27
C TRP A 247 -12.84 15.03 -12.74
N GLY A 248 -12.04 15.61 -11.84
CA GLY A 248 -12.30 16.92 -11.25
C GLY A 248 -13.53 16.96 -10.34
N LYS A 249 -13.92 15.82 -9.75
CA LYS A 249 -15.06 15.75 -8.81
C LYS A 249 -14.65 16.08 -7.38
N ILE A 250 -13.38 15.89 -7.05
CA ILE A 250 -12.79 16.22 -5.76
C ILE A 250 -11.43 16.89 -5.98
N ASP A 251 -11.08 17.82 -5.10
CA ASP A 251 -9.77 18.46 -5.09
C ASP A 251 -8.78 17.58 -4.31
N GLU A 252 -7.58 17.42 -4.86
CA GLU A 252 -6.49 16.77 -4.14
C GLU A 252 -5.94 17.71 -3.06
N ILE A 253 -6.44 17.53 -1.84
CA ILE A 253 -6.08 18.39 -0.70
C ILE A 253 -4.59 18.33 -0.36
N TRP A 254 -3.93 17.20 -0.64
CA TRP A 254 -2.56 16.91 -0.20
C TRP A 254 -1.49 17.72 -0.94
N VAL A 255 -1.74 18.11 -2.18
CA VAL A 255 -0.80 18.91 -3.01
C VAL A 255 -1.11 20.41 -2.97
N GLN A 256 -2.08 20.84 -2.16
CA GLN A 256 -2.49 22.24 -2.02
C GLN A 256 -2.38 22.72 -0.55
N PRO A 257 -1.18 22.66 0.06
CA PRO A 257 -1.02 22.96 1.49
C PRO A 257 -1.37 24.39 1.87
N GLY A 258 -1.22 25.36 0.95
CA GLY A 258 -1.64 26.74 1.19
C GLY A 258 -3.16 26.91 1.34
N LYS A 259 -3.97 26.10 0.64
CA LYS A 259 -5.44 26.17 0.68
C LYS A 259 -6.03 25.30 1.79
N TYR A 260 -5.39 24.16 2.09
CA TYR A 260 -5.93 23.14 3.00
C TYR A 260 -5.07 22.85 4.22
N ALA A 261 -4.25 23.80 4.68
CA ALA A 261 -3.33 23.61 5.80
C ALA A 261 -3.98 23.00 7.05
N VAL A 262 -5.18 23.48 7.42
CA VAL A 262 -5.90 23.01 8.61
C VAL A 262 -6.37 21.56 8.42
N GLN A 263 -6.94 21.24 7.25
CA GLN A 263 -7.43 19.90 6.94
C GLN A 263 -6.29 18.88 6.91
N ILE A 264 -5.16 19.24 6.28
CA ILE A 264 -3.94 18.41 6.26
C ILE A 264 -3.42 18.21 7.68
N GLY A 265 -3.33 19.29 8.48
CA GLY A 265 -2.86 19.22 9.87
C GLY A 265 -3.73 18.29 10.74
N LEU A 266 -5.05 18.39 10.62
CA LEU A 266 -5.99 17.50 11.32
C LEU A 266 -5.86 16.05 10.84
N ALA A 267 -5.72 15.82 9.53
CA ALA A 267 -5.56 14.49 8.96
C ALA A 267 -4.25 13.82 9.41
N ILE A 268 -3.13 14.55 9.40
CA ILE A 268 -1.84 14.08 9.91
C ILE A 268 -1.93 13.81 11.42
N GLY A 269 -2.52 14.72 12.19
CA GLY A 269 -2.72 14.53 13.63
C GLY A 269 -3.53 13.28 13.95
N ALA A 270 -4.64 13.06 13.23
CA ALA A 270 -5.42 11.83 13.34
C ALA A 270 -4.60 10.60 12.96
N LEU A 271 -3.86 10.63 11.85
CA LEU A 271 -3.01 9.52 11.42
C LEU A 271 -1.96 9.15 12.49
N VAL A 272 -1.31 10.14 13.10
CA VAL A 272 -0.34 9.92 14.19
C VAL A 272 -1.02 9.24 15.37
N ILE A 273 -2.21 9.68 15.78
CA ILE A 273 -2.98 9.03 16.85
C ILE A 273 -3.26 7.56 16.49
N MET A 274 -3.69 7.29 15.26
CA MET A 274 -4.00 5.93 14.80
C MET A 274 -2.75 5.03 14.77
N ILE A 275 -1.59 5.57 14.38
CA ILE A 275 -0.31 4.87 14.42
C ILE A 275 0.09 4.54 15.87
N VAL A 276 -0.04 5.51 16.79
CA VAL A 276 0.23 5.29 18.22
C VAL A 276 -0.68 4.19 18.77
N LEU A 277 -1.97 4.22 18.45
CA LEU A 277 -2.91 3.16 18.84
C LEU A 277 -2.52 1.79 18.28
N ALA A 278 -2.07 1.73 17.02
CA ALA A 278 -1.60 0.49 16.41
C ALA A 278 -0.36 -0.08 17.12
N ILE A 279 0.59 0.78 17.51
CA ILE A 279 1.83 0.39 18.21
C ILE A 279 1.54 -0.07 19.64
N VAL A 280 0.68 0.66 20.37
CA VAL A 280 0.33 0.35 21.77
C VAL A 280 -0.66 -0.81 21.86
N SER A 281 -1.16 -1.32 20.73
CA SER A 281 -2.14 -2.41 20.71
C SER A 281 -1.65 -3.66 21.46
N PRO A 282 -2.48 -4.23 22.34
CA PRO A 282 -2.09 -5.41 23.08
C PRO A 282 -1.95 -6.60 22.12
N ALA A 283 -0.76 -7.22 22.11
CA ALA A 283 -0.53 -8.48 21.43
C ALA A 283 -1.43 -9.57 22.05
N ARG A 284 -2.58 -9.85 21.45
CA ARG A 284 -3.38 -11.02 21.87
C ARG A 284 -2.56 -12.27 21.54
N ARG A 285 -2.10 -12.97 22.59
CA ARG A 285 -1.70 -14.37 22.48
C ARG A 285 -2.84 -15.14 21.85
N ILE A 286 -2.51 -16.02 20.90
CA ILE A 286 -3.39 -17.08 20.43
C ILE A 286 -3.90 -17.77 21.70
N VAL A 287 -5.22 -17.78 21.91
CA VAL A 287 -5.81 -18.66 22.93
C VAL A 287 -5.45 -20.05 22.45
N ASN A 288 -4.46 -20.69 23.08
CA ASN A 288 -4.14 -22.08 22.82
C ASN A 288 -5.44 -22.86 22.99
N ARG A 289 -6.00 -23.39 21.90
CA ARG A 289 -6.99 -24.45 22.04
C ARG A 289 -6.28 -25.57 22.81
N PRO A 290 -6.84 -26.07 23.92
CA PRO A 290 -6.27 -27.25 24.54
C PRO A 290 -6.20 -28.35 23.47
N PRO A 291 -5.14 -29.18 23.46
CA PRO A 291 -5.08 -30.31 22.55
C PRO A 291 -6.36 -31.11 22.76
N THR A 292 -7.09 -31.36 21.68
CA THR A 292 -8.20 -32.32 21.70
C THR A 292 -7.60 -33.63 22.21
N GLU A 293 -8.01 -34.06 23.39
CA GLU A 293 -7.78 -35.42 23.86
C GLU A 293 -8.38 -36.36 22.81
N HIS A 294 -7.55 -36.87 21.90
CA HIS A 294 -7.86 -38.12 21.25
C HIS A 294 -7.75 -39.17 22.34
N GLY A 295 -8.91 -39.47 22.91
CA GLY A 295 -9.10 -40.54 23.87
C GLY A 295 -8.48 -41.81 23.32
N SER A 296 -7.45 -42.27 24.01
CA SER A 296 -7.07 -43.66 24.07
C SER A 296 -8.29 -44.50 24.46
N LYS A 297 -8.81 -45.26 23.51
CA LYS A 297 -9.48 -46.55 23.73
C LYS A 297 -8.84 -47.48 22.71
N ALA A 298 -7.83 -48.25 23.14
CA ALA A 298 -8.00 -49.61 23.66
C ALA A 298 -8.69 -50.51 22.63
#